data_AF-A0A2V6ND29-F1
#
_entry.id   AF-A0A2V6ND29-F1
#
_cell.length_a   1.000
_cell.length_b   1.000
_cell.length_c   1.000
_cell.angle_alpha   90.00
_cell.angle_beta   90.00
_cell.angle_gamma   90.00
#
_symmetry.space_group_name_H-M   'P 1'
#
loop_
_entity.id
_entity.type
_entity.pdbx_description
1 polymer ?
#
loop_
_entity_poly.entity_id
_entity_poly.type
_entity_poly.pdbx_seq_one_letter_code
_entity_poly.pdbx_strand_id
1 'polypeptide(L)'
;RVVSAMKLSSNLERIADQATNIARKARKLNKHPALPEILLLTPMQEHAMSMFRDSVAAYVHEDAQAARAIIPQDDALDKMNAQVSRQLIDRMARDPEQLRGYINLMFIARHLERVGDHATNIAEDAVYAAAAEDIRHQQVAATPA
;
A
#
# COMPACT_ATOMS: atom_id res chain seq x y z
N ARG A 1 11.51 7.91 22.55
CA ARG A 1 10.92 6.56 22.52
C ARG A 1 9.39 6.58 22.56
N VAL A 2 8.74 7.18 23.58
CA VAL A 2 7.26 7.25 23.66
C VAL A 2 6.60 7.88 22.41
N VAL A 3 7.10 9.04 21.96
CA VAL A 3 6.54 9.75 20.78
C VAL A 3 6.66 8.93 19.49
N SER A 4 7.77 8.22 19.29
CA SER A 4 7.97 7.40 18.08
C SER A 4 7.07 6.16 18.10
N ALA A 5 6.89 5.52 19.26
CA ALA A 5 5.96 4.40 19.41
C ALA A 5 4.50 4.81 19.17
N MET A 6 4.12 6.04 19.56
CA MET A 6 2.79 6.59 19.26
C MET A 6 2.56 6.78 17.75
N LYS A 7 3.58 7.23 17.00
CA LYS A 7 3.47 7.37 15.54
C LYS A 7 3.33 6.02 14.84
N LEU A 8 4.13 5.03 15.25
CA LEU A 8 3.96 3.65 14.78
C LEU A 8 2.53 3.15 15.01
N SER A 9 2.00 3.34 16.23
CA SER A 9 0.63 2.94 16.57
C SER A 9 -0.42 3.59 15.66
N SER A 10 -0.24 4.85 15.29
CA SER A 10 -1.18 5.54 14.38
C SER A 10 -1.11 4.96 12.96
N ASN A 11 0.08 4.65 12.44
CA ASN A 11 0.18 4.03 11.12
C ASN A 11 -0.39 2.60 11.11
N LEU A 12 -0.17 1.82 12.17
CA LEU A 12 -0.78 0.49 12.32
C LEU A 12 -2.31 0.54 12.34
N GLU A 13 -2.89 1.51 13.04
CA GLU A 13 -4.34 1.72 13.07
C GLU A 13 -4.89 2.05 11.67
N ARG A 14 -4.22 2.93 10.92
CA ARG A 14 -4.62 3.24 9.55
C ARG A 14 -4.52 2.05 8.59
N ILE A 15 -3.52 1.18 8.76
CA ILE A 15 -3.39 -0.07 8.01
C ILE A 15 -4.54 -1.02 8.36
N ALA A 16 -4.90 -1.13 9.65
CA ALA A 16 -6.05 -1.93 10.09
C ALA A 16 -7.38 -1.43 9.50
N ASP A 17 -7.52 -0.12 9.35
CA ASP A 17 -8.65 0.50 8.66
C ASP A 17 -8.69 0.15 7.17
N GLN A 18 -7.54 0.15 6.48
CA GLN A 18 -7.48 -0.32 5.09
C GLN A 18 -7.90 -1.79 4.97
N ALA A 19 -7.41 -2.65 5.86
CA ALA A 19 -7.81 -4.07 5.91
C ALA A 19 -9.32 -4.23 6.13
N THR A 20 -9.91 -3.42 7.02
CA THR A 20 -11.36 -3.40 7.25
C THR A 20 -12.13 -2.98 6.01
N ASN A 21 -11.63 -1.98 5.28
CA ASN A 21 -12.25 -1.53 4.04
C ASN A 21 -12.16 -2.58 2.94
N ILE A 22 -11.01 -3.25 2.78
CA ILE A 22 -10.84 -4.39 1.88
C ILE A 22 -11.86 -5.49 2.20
N ALA A 23 -11.97 -5.90 3.46
CA ALA A 23 -12.92 -6.93 3.89
C ALA A 23 -14.37 -6.55 3.57
N ARG A 24 -14.74 -5.27 3.76
CA ARG A 24 -16.07 -4.77 3.39
C ARG A 24 -16.33 -4.83 1.88
N LYS A 25 -15.33 -4.54 1.03
CA LYS A 25 -15.44 -4.68 -0.44
C LYS A 25 -15.49 -6.15 -0.86
N ALA A 26 -14.65 -7.01 -0.30
CA ALA A 26 -14.66 -8.45 -0.55
C ALA A 26 -16.03 -9.07 -0.26
N ARG A 27 -16.66 -8.69 0.86
CA ARG A 27 -18.03 -9.14 1.18
C ARG A 27 -19.07 -8.69 0.15
N LYS A 28 -18.89 -7.52 -0.48
CA LYS A 28 -19.75 -7.07 -1.58
C LYS A 28 -19.49 -7.88 -2.85
N LEU A 29 -18.23 -8.13 -3.18
CA LEU A 29 -17.82 -8.95 -4.33
C LEU A 29 -18.37 -10.37 -4.27
N ASN A 30 -18.38 -11.00 -3.09
CA ASN A 30 -18.93 -12.35 -2.91
C ASN A 30 -20.45 -12.45 -3.18
N LYS A 31 -21.15 -11.33 -3.37
CA LYS A 31 -22.57 -11.29 -3.79
C LYS A 31 -22.75 -11.13 -5.30
N HIS A 32 -21.67 -10.96 -6.04
CA HIS A 32 -21.65 -10.81 -7.49
C HIS A 32 -21.12 -12.09 -8.15
N PRO A 33 -21.38 -12.30 -9.45
CA PRO A 33 -20.75 -13.39 -10.19
C PRO A 33 -19.22 -13.28 -10.11
N ALA A 34 -18.54 -14.43 -10.09
CA ALA A 34 -17.10 -14.50 -9.91
C ALA A 34 -16.33 -13.67 -10.96
N LEU A 35 -15.27 -13.01 -10.51
CA LEU A 35 -14.37 -12.20 -11.35
C LEU A 35 -12.98 -12.84 -11.32
N PRO A 36 -12.54 -13.46 -12.42
CA PRO A 36 -11.17 -13.97 -12.54
C PRO A 36 -10.10 -12.88 -12.31
N GLU A 37 -10.45 -11.62 -12.58
CA GLU A 37 -9.58 -10.45 -12.46
C GLU A 37 -9.14 -10.16 -11.01
N ILE A 38 -9.72 -10.81 -10.01
CA ILE A 38 -9.23 -10.73 -8.63
C ILE A 38 -7.74 -11.13 -8.53
N LEU A 39 -7.28 -12.04 -9.40
CA LEU A 39 -5.88 -12.48 -9.46
C LEU A 39 -4.90 -11.37 -9.86
N LEU A 40 -5.39 -10.29 -10.50
CA LEU A 40 -4.57 -9.12 -10.79
C LEU A 40 -4.09 -8.41 -9.52
N LEU A 41 -4.79 -8.61 -8.39
CA LEU A 41 -4.46 -8.00 -7.11
C LEU A 41 -3.43 -8.79 -6.30
N THR A 42 -3.20 -10.08 -6.62
CA THR A 42 -2.31 -10.94 -5.84
C THR A 42 -0.87 -10.38 -5.74
N PRO A 43 -0.20 -10.01 -6.84
CA PRO A 43 1.16 -9.46 -6.75
C PRO A 43 1.22 -8.16 -5.93
N MET A 44 0.18 -7.32 -6.08
CA MET A 44 0.07 -6.05 -5.38
C MET A 44 -0.14 -6.27 -3.87
N GLN A 45 -0.93 -7.27 -3.49
CA GLN A 45 -1.14 -7.66 -2.10
C GLN A 45 0.12 -8.24 -1.47
N GLU A 46 0.86 -9.09 -2.19
CA GLU A 46 2.13 -9.66 -1.72
C GLU A 46 3.17 -8.55 -1.47
N HIS A 47 3.30 -7.60 -2.41
CA HIS A 47 4.22 -6.48 -2.33
C HIS A 47 3.89 -5.54 -1.16
N ALA A 48 2.64 -5.08 -1.06
CA ALA A 48 2.19 -4.23 0.05
C ALA A 48 2.40 -4.90 1.43
N MET A 49 2.15 -6.21 1.52
CA MET A 49 2.40 -6.96 2.76
C MET A 49 3.88 -7.15 3.07
N SER A 50 4.75 -7.20 2.06
CA SER A 50 6.21 -7.20 2.30
C SER A 50 6.64 -5.87 2.87
N MET A 51 6.30 -4.75 2.21
CA MET A 51 6.60 -3.41 2.69
C MET A 51 6.14 -3.21 4.15
N PHE A 52 4.93 -3.66 4.48
CA PHE A 52 4.40 -3.59 5.83
C PHE A 52 5.25 -4.39 6.84
N ARG A 53 5.58 -5.66 6.55
CA ARG A 53 6.40 -6.48 7.45
C ARG A 53 7.80 -5.91 7.62
N ASP A 54 8.41 -5.49 6.52
CA ASP A 54 9.78 -5.00 6.48
C ASP A 54 9.89 -3.66 7.21
N SER A 55 8.90 -2.77 7.08
CA SER A 55 8.88 -1.48 7.77
C SER A 55 8.76 -1.64 9.29
N VAL A 56 7.88 -2.54 9.75
CA VAL A 56 7.75 -2.87 11.17
C VAL A 56 9.04 -3.50 11.70
N ALA A 57 9.64 -4.43 10.96
CA ALA A 57 10.89 -5.07 11.36
C ALA A 57 12.05 -4.06 11.45
N ALA A 58 12.21 -3.19 10.47
CA ALA A 58 13.22 -2.15 10.46
C ALA A 58 13.05 -1.17 11.62
N TYR A 59 11.80 -0.80 11.93
CA TYR A 59 11.48 0.03 13.08
C TYR A 59 11.86 -0.63 14.42
N VAL A 60 11.46 -1.89 14.62
CA VAL A 60 11.69 -2.62 15.88
C VAL A 60 13.17 -2.87 16.14
N HIS A 61 13.95 -3.13 15.09
CA HIS A 61 15.39 -3.38 15.19
C HIS A 61 16.25 -2.11 15.09
N GLU A 62 15.64 -0.93 14.98
CA GLU A 62 16.34 0.35 14.76
C GLU A 62 17.29 0.29 13.54
N ASP A 63 16.90 -0.45 12.48
CA ASP A 63 17.71 -0.65 11.27
C ASP A 63 17.38 0.41 10.21
N ALA A 64 18.13 1.51 10.25
CA ALA A 64 17.98 2.61 9.31
C ALA A 64 18.32 2.25 7.85
N GLN A 65 19.14 1.22 7.62
CA GLN A 65 19.50 0.81 6.26
C GLN A 65 18.36 0.02 5.63
N ALA A 66 17.81 -0.96 6.37
CA ALA A 66 16.63 -1.71 5.94
C ALA A 66 15.43 -0.78 5.71
N ALA A 67 15.23 0.22 6.59
CA ALA A 67 14.15 1.19 6.43
C ALA A 67 14.27 2.02 5.13
N ARG A 68 15.46 2.52 4.80
CA ARG A 68 15.68 3.27 3.54
C ARG A 68 15.40 2.44 2.28
N ALA A 69 15.63 1.13 2.33
CA ALA A 69 15.39 0.23 1.21
C ALA A 69 13.89 0.02 0.90
N ILE A 70 12.98 0.43 1.79
CA ILE A 70 11.52 0.27 1.61
C ILE A 70 10.93 1.42 0.82
N ILE A 71 11.45 2.64 0.99
CA ILE A 71 10.92 3.86 0.34
C ILE A 71 10.78 3.72 -1.19
N PRO A 72 11.78 3.23 -1.96
CA PRO A 72 11.62 3.09 -3.40
C PRO A 72 10.65 1.96 -3.82
N GLN A 73 10.19 1.13 -2.88
CA GLN A 73 9.23 0.06 -3.18
C GLN A 73 7.80 0.61 -3.36
N ASP A 74 7.51 1.81 -2.85
CA ASP A 74 6.21 2.48 -2.98
C ASP A 74 5.90 2.82 -4.43
N ASP A 75 6.88 3.37 -5.16
CA ASP A 75 6.80 3.63 -6.60
C ASP A 75 6.44 2.36 -7.41
N ALA A 76 6.89 1.19 -6.95
CA ALA A 76 6.56 -0.08 -7.59
C ALA A 76 5.10 -0.46 -7.35
N LEU A 77 4.60 -0.26 -6.12
CA LEU A 77 3.21 -0.51 -5.75
C LEU A 77 2.25 0.43 -6.50
N ASP A 78 2.62 1.70 -6.67
CA ASP A 78 1.89 2.68 -7.48
C ASP A 78 1.77 2.26 -8.94
N LYS A 79 2.88 1.78 -9.53
CA LYS A 79 2.89 1.26 -10.90
C LYS A 79 2.00 0.04 -11.03
N MET A 80 1.99 -0.87 -10.05
CA MET A 80 1.08 -2.02 -10.01
C MET A 80 -0.38 -1.55 -9.95
N ASN A 81 -0.72 -0.59 -9.08
CA ASN A 81 -2.06 -0.03 -8.96
C ASN A 81 -2.55 0.58 -10.28
N ALA A 82 -1.70 1.36 -10.95
CA ALA A 82 -1.99 1.97 -12.24
C ALA A 82 -2.19 0.90 -13.34
N GLN A 83 -1.38 -0.15 -13.34
CA GLN A 83 -1.50 -1.26 -14.28
C GLN A 83 -2.80 -2.06 -14.06
N VAL A 84 -3.15 -2.38 -12.81
CA VAL A 84 -4.40 -3.04 -12.45
C VAL A 84 -5.59 -2.17 -12.88
N SER A 85 -5.53 -0.87 -12.60
CA SER A 85 -6.60 0.07 -12.96
C SER A 85 -6.87 0.09 -14.46
N ARG A 86 -5.82 0.16 -15.29
CA ARG A 86 -5.95 0.10 -16.76
C ARG A 86 -6.63 -1.20 -17.21
N GLN A 87 -6.17 -2.34 -16.70
CA GLN A 87 -6.76 -3.65 -17.04
C GLN A 87 -8.23 -3.75 -16.63
N LEU A 88 -8.59 -3.27 -15.44
CA LEU A 88 -9.97 -3.30 -14.97
C LEU A 88 -10.87 -2.36 -15.79
N ILE A 89 -10.38 -1.19 -16.21
CA ILE A 89 -11.11 -0.28 -17.11
C ILE A 89 -11.39 -0.96 -18.45
N ASP A 90 -10.40 -1.65 -19.03
CA ASP A 90 -10.60 -2.40 -20.27
C ASP A 90 -11.66 -3.51 -20.12
N ARG A 91 -11.70 -4.17 -18.96
CA ARG A 91 -12.72 -5.20 -18.66
C ARG A 91 -14.11 -4.61 -18.45
N MET A 92 -14.23 -3.43 -17.85
CA MET A 92 -15.51 -2.71 -17.72
C MET A 92 -16.15 -2.41 -19.08
N ALA A 93 -15.35 -2.09 -20.09
CA ALA A 93 -15.85 -1.83 -21.44
C ALA A 93 -16.38 -3.09 -22.14
N ARG A 94 -15.82 -4.27 -21.82
CA ARG A 94 -16.19 -5.56 -22.43
C ARG A 94 -17.37 -6.23 -21.73
N ASP A 95 -17.43 -6.11 -20.40
CA ASP A 95 -18.40 -6.82 -19.56
C ASP A 95 -19.16 -5.82 -18.65
N PRO A 96 -20.04 -4.95 -19.20
CA PRO A 96 -20.69 -3.87 -18.46
C PRO A 96 -21.60 -4.37 -17.33
N GLU A 97 -22.13 -5.59 -17.43
CA GLU A 97 -22.93 -6.22 -16.36
C GLU A 97 -22.14 -6.42 -15.06
N GLN A 98 -20.80 -6.55 -15.17
CA GLN A 98 -19.88 -6.77 -14.07
C GLN A 98 -19.23 -5.46 -13.56
N LEU A 99 -19.65 -4.30 -14.06
CA LEU A 99 -19.08 -2.97 -13.74
C LEU A 99 -18.91 -2.73 -12.23
N ARG A 100 -19.93 -3.07 -11.44
CA ARG A 100 -19.88 -2.93 -9.97
C ARG A 100 -18.78 -3.79 -9.34
N GLY A 101 -18.55 -4.97 -9.91
CA GLY A 101 -17.48 -5.87 -9.52
C GLY A 101 -16.10 -5.24 -9.73
N TYR A 102 -15.83 -4.80 -10.96
CA TYR A 102 -14.57 -4.14 -11.31
C TYR A 102 -14.29 -2.89 -10.48
N ILE A 103 -15.32 -2.07 -10.20
CA ILE A 103 -15.17 -0.89 -9.31
C ILE A 103 -14.75 -1.31 -7.90
N ASN A 104 -15.31 -2.39 -7.35
CA ASN A 104 -14.89 -2.88 -6.04
C ASN A 104 -13.45 -3.41 -6.05
N LEU A 105 -13.00 -4.07 -7.13
CA LEU A 105 -11.60 -4.48 -7.30
C LEU A 105 -10.65 -3.27 -7.35
N MET A 106 -11.01 -2.20 -8.07
CA MET A 106 -10.24 -0.95 -8.08
C MET A 106 -10.13 -0.33 -6.68
N PHE A 107 -11.21 -0.35 -5.90
CA PHE A 107 -11.14 0.11 -4.51
C PHE A 107 -10.22 -0.75 -3.65
N ILE A 108 -10.22 -2.07 -3.83
CA ILE A 108 -9.30 -2.96 -3.10
C ILE A 108 -7.85 -2.66 -3.49
N ALA A 109 -7.55 -2.51 -4.78
CA ALA A 109 -6.22 -2.11 -5.26
C ALA A 109 -5.76 -0.81 -4.58
N ARG A 110 -6.61 0.22 -4.56
CA ARG A 110 -6.31 1.48 -3.86
C ARG A 110 -6.08 1.29 -2.36
N HIS A 111 -6.84 0.43 -1.68
CA HIS A 111 -6.59 0.17 -0.26
C HIS A 111 -5.25 -0.55 -0.02
N LEU A 112 -4.79 -1.38 -0.95
CA LEU A 112 -3.45 -1.99 -0.90
C LEU A 112 -2.34 -0.96 -1.10
N GLU A 113 -2.49 -0.02 -2.04
CA GLU A 113 -1.56 1.10 -2.23
C GLU A 113 -1.43 1.93 -0.94
N ARG A 114 -2.54 2.30 -0.31
CA ARG A 114 -2.52 2.99 1.00
C ARG A 114 -1.84 2.20 2.12
N VAL A 115 -1.79 0.87 2.05
CA VAL A 115 -0.99 0.07 3.01
C VAL A 115 0.50 0.30 2.76
N GLY A 116 0.92 0.38 1.49
CA GLY A 116 2.27 0.80 1.09
C GLY A 116 2.63 2.19 1.61
N ASP A 117 1.77 3.20 1.40
CA ASP A 117 1.97 4.55 1.92
C ASP A 117 2.28 4.53 3.43
N HIS A 118 1.47 3.80 4.20
CA HIS A 118 1.64 3.71 5.65
C HIS A 118 2.88 2.91 6.05
N ALA A 119 3.29 1.91 5.27
CA ALA A 119 4.56 1.22 5.47
C ALA A 119 5.76 2.14 5.20
N THR A 120 5.71 2.96 4.16
CA THR A 120 6.73 3.99 3.86
C THR A 120 6.84 4.99 5.02
N ASN A 121 5.72 5.48 5.55
CA ASN A 121 5.71 6.35 6.72
C ASN A 121 6.37 5.70 7.95
N ILE A 122 6.11 4.40 8.20
CA ILE A 122 6.75 3.65 9.28
C ILE A 122 8.27 3.56 9.05
N ALA A 123 8.70 3.32 7.82
CA ALA A 123 10.12 3.25 7.47
C ALA A 123 10.82 4.61 7.65
N GLU A 124 10.20 5.72 7.25
CA GLU A 124 10.72 7.06 7.50
C GLU A 124 10.86 7.36 9.01
N ASP A 125 9.85 6.99 9.79
CA ASP A 125 9.91 7.12 11.26
C ASP A 125 10.99 6.21 11.87
N ALA A 126 11.27 5.04 11.29
CA ALA A 126 12.35 4.14 11.70
C ALA A 126 13.73 4.77 11.46
N VAL A 127 13.96 5.37 10.29
CA VAL A 127 15.21 6.11 10.00
C VAL A 127 15.39 7.26 10.97
N TYR A 128 14.33 8.04 11.21
CA TYR A 128 14.39 9.13 12.17
C TYR A 128 14.70 8.64 13.60
N ALA A 129 14.10 7.53 14.02
CA ALA A 129 14.33 6.96 15.35
C ALA A 129 15.77 6.45 15.54
N ALA A 130 16.36 5.84 14.52
CA ALA A 130 17.68 5.21 14.58
C ALA A 130 18.84 6.17 14.28
N ALA A 131 18.66 7.10 13.34
CA ALA A 131 19.74 7.97 12.84
C ALA A 131 19.53 9.47 13.16
N ALA A 132 18.39 9.85 13.76
CA ALA A 132 18.00 11.25 13.96
C ALA A 132 17.95 12.10 12.67
N GLU A 133 17.83 11.43 11.52
CA GLU A 133 17.77 12.04 10.19
C GLU A 133 16.33 12.11 9.70
N ASP A 134 15.91 13.27 9.20
CA ASP A 134 14.59 13.44 8.58
C ASP A 134 14.72 13.28 7.07
N ILE A 135 14.26 12.13 6.57
CA ILE A 135 14.29 11.78 5.14
C ILE A 135 12.93 11.93 4.45
N ARG A 136 11.93 12.50 5.15
CA ARG A 136 10.59 12.68 4.60
C ARG A 136 10.62 13.64 3.42
N HIS A 137 9.86 13.34 2.37
CA HIS A 137 9.68 14.21 1.19
C HIS A 137 10.97 14.56 0.38
N GLN A 138 12.06 13.81 0.49
CA GLN A 138 13.28 14.09 -0.30
C GLN A 138 13.11 13.90 -1.82
N GLN A 139 12.02 13.29 -2.29
CA GLN A 139 11.74 13.10 -3.73
C GLN A 139 11.42 14.41 -4.49
N VAL A 140 11.13 15.54 -3.83
CA VAL A 140 10.76 16.80 -4.53
C VAL A 140 11.99 17.60 -5.02
N ALA A 141 13.20 17.27 -4.59
CA ALA A 141 14.41 18.06 -4.88
C ALA A 141 15.14 17.70 -6.19
N ALA A 142 14.69 16.69 -6.94
CA ALA A 142 15.37 16.21 -8.14
C ALA A 142 14.55 16.45 -9.42
N THR A 143 14.27 17.72 -9.73
CA THR A 143 13.97 18.14 -11.12
C THR A 143 15.13 19.00 -11.60
N PRO A 144 16.10 18.47 -12.37
CA PRO A 144 16.99 19.34 -13.15
C PRO A 144 16.18 19.96 -14.29
N ALA A 145 16.50 21.23 -14.56
CA ALA A 145 15.93 22.07 -15.61
C ALA A 145 16.08 21.49 -17.02
#